data_AF-A0A9D5JKN1-F1
#
_entry.id   AF-A0A9D5JKN1-F1
#
_cell.length_a   1.000
_cell.length_b   1.000
_cell.length_c   1.000
_cell.angle_alpha   90.00
_cell.angle_beta   90.00
_cell.angle_gamma   90.00
#
_symmetry.space_group_name_H-M   'P 1'
#
loop_
_entity.id
_entity.type
_entity.pdbx_description
1 polymer ?
#
loop_
_entity_poly.entity_id
_entity_poly.type
_entity_poly.pdbx_seq_one_letter_code
_entity_poly.pdbx_strand_id
1 'polypeptide(L)'
;AGLRRLCALSPVSVPADFQSRALDAARQLPTSGWRGHRQDLVRWSGRQKDRIEMRGVTGWLDLPGGAGLFRPLLAVLEWIHLGKGTVFGLGKLKLQTPQTGPCR
;
A
#
# COMPACT_ATOMS: atom_id res chain seq x y z
N ALA A 1 7.42 3.50 3.85
CA ALA A 1 8.15 3.20 2.59
C ALA A 1 7.55 3.94 1.39
N GLY A 2 6.24 3.86 1.13
CA GLY A 2 5.60 4.61 0.04
C GLY A 2 5.79 6.12 0.13
N LEU A 3 5.57 6.72 1.31
CA LEU A 3 5.81 8.15 1.55
C LEU A 3 7.24 8.60 1.18
N ARG A 4 8.27 7.82 1.54
CA ARG A 4 9.67 8.15 1.21
C ARG A 4 9.90 8.18 -0.30
N ARG A 5 9.25 7.29 -1.06
CA ARG A 5 9.33 7.29 -2.54
C ARG A 5 8.60 8.49 -3.13
N LEU A 6 7.42 8.83 -2.60
CA LEU A 6 6.71 10.03 -3.01
C LEU A 6 7.56 11.29 -2.79
N CYS A 7 8.19 11.43 -1.62
CA CYS A 7 9.12 12.54 -1.34
C CYS A 7 10.31 12.56 -2.29
N ALA A 8 10.81 11.41 -2.74
CA ALA A 8 11.92 11.36 -3.70
C ALA A 8 11.50 11.73 -5.13
N LEU A 9 10.21 11.64 -5.46
CA LEU A 9 9.64 11.93 -6.77
C LEU A 9 8.96 13.31 -6.85
N SER A 10 8.93 14.05 -5.74
CA SER A 10 8.23 15.32 -5.63
C SER A 10 9.16 16.37 -5.00
N PRO A 11 9.15 17.62 -5.50
CA PRO A 11 9.90 18.71 -4.86
C PRO A 11 9.27 19.17 -3.53
N VAL A 12 8.17 18.53 -3.09
CA VAL A 12 7.45 18.90 -1.88
C VAL A 12 8.24 18.49 -0.63
N SER A 13 8.57 19.49 0.19
CA SER A 13 9.07 19.26 1.55
C SER A 13 7.93 18.74 2.44
N VAL A 14 8.17 17.62 3.10
CA VAL A 14 7.21 17.01 4.03
C VAL A 14 7.63 17.35 5.46
N PRO A 15 6.74 17.94 6.27
CA PRO A 15 7.03 18.23 7.68
C PRO A 15 7.48 16.99 8.45
N ALA A 16 8.38 17.18 9.42
CA ALA A 16 8.95 16.07 10.19
C ALA A 16 7.88 15.25 10.96
N ASP A 17 6.79 15.90 11.37
CA ASP A 17 5.64 15.35 12.09
C ASP A 17 4.56 14.77 11.16
N PHE A 18 4.71 14.88 9.84
CA PHE A 18 3.67 14.44 8.90
C PHE A 18 3.34 12.95 9.07
N GLN A 19 4.37 12.11 9.26
CA GLN A 19 4.16 10.67 9.38
C GLN A 19 3.32 10.31 10.62
N SER A 20 3.58 10.92 11.77
CA SER A 20 2.80 10.63 12.99
C SER A 20 1.35 11.09 12.82
N ARG A 21 1.14 12.32 12.34
CA ARG A 21 -0.21 12.86 12.10
C ARG A 21 -1.01 12.04 11.09
N ALA A 22 -0.36 11.61 10.01
CA ALA A 22 -1.00 10.75 9.01
C ALA A 22 -1.41 9.39 9.61
N LEU A 23 -0.59 8.82 10.50
CA LEU A 23 -0.93 7.56 11.19
C LEU A 23 -2.11 7.76 12.16
N ASP A 24 -2.13 8.86 12.91
CA ASP A 24 -3.23 9.14 13.84
C ASP A 24 -4.55 9.38 13.10
N ALA A 25 -4.53 10.12 12.00
CA ALA A 25 -5.69 10.28 11.14
C ALA A 25 -6.13 8.95 10.48
N ALA A 26 -5.17 8.09 10.07
CA ALA A 26 -5.50 6.80 9.48
C ALA A 26 -6.15 5.84 10.48
N ARG A 27 -5.76 5.88 11.76
CA ARG A 27 -6.37 5.07 12.83
C ARG A 27 -7.82 5.44 13.12
N GLN A 28 -8.22 6.66 12.81
CA GLN A 28 -9.58 7.16 13.00
C GLN A 28 -10.51 6.81 11.84
N LEU A 29 -9.97 6.31 10.72
CA LEU A 29 -10.81 5.90 9.59
C LEU A 29 -11.67 4.70 9.98
N PRO A 30 -12.98 4.72 9.66
CA PRO A 30 -13.79 3.53 9.77
C PRO A 30 -13.26 2.48 8.78
N THR A 31 -12.81 1.36 9.33
CA THR A 31 -12.32 0.22 8.55
C THR A 31 -13.15 -1.01 8.87
N SER A 32 -13.36 -1.85 7.87
CA SER A 32 -13.80 -3.23 8.09
C SER A 32 -12.64 -4.08 8.59
N GLY A 33 -12.93 -5.29 9.09
CA GLY A 33 -11.88 -6.27 9.36
C GLY A 33 -11.09 -6.60 8.10
N TRP A 34 -9.76 -6.57 8.20
CA TRP A 34 -8.88 -6.98 7.10
C TRP A 34 -9.14 -8.44 6.71
N ARG A 35 -9.27 -8.70 5.41
CA ARG A 35 -9.46 -10.05 4.86
C ARG A 35 -8.29 -10.40 3.96
N GLY A 36 -7.46 -11.33 4.40
CA GLY A 36 -6.33 -11.77 3.63
C GLY A 36 -5.57 -12.91 4.29
N HIS A 37 -4.44 -13.26 3.69
CA HIS A 37 -3.58 -14.33 4.16
C HIS A 37 -2.11 -13.98 3.99
N ARG A 38 -1.26 -14.73 4.70
CA ARG A 38 0.18 -14.65 4.52
C ARG A 38 0.54 -15.22 3.15
N GLN A 39 1.34 -14.49 2.39
CA GLN A 39 1.84 -14.92 1.10
C GLN A 39 3.36 -14.88 1.15
N ASP A 40 3.97 -16.05 1.22
CA ASP A 40 5.40 -16.20 1.13
C ASP A 40 5.77 -16.68 -0.27
N LEU A 41 6.81 -16.08 -0.83
CA LEU A 41 7.35 -16.40 -2.14
C LEU A 41 8.83 -16.74 -1.99
N VAL A 42 9.35 -17.57 -2.87
CA VAL A 42 10.78 -17.89 -2.92
C VAL A 42 11.31 -17.50 -4.28
N ARG A 43 12.44 -16.79 -4.30
CA ARG A 43 13.12 -16.40 -5.54
C ARG A 43 14.56 -16.89 -5.52
N TRP A 44 15.01 -17.46 -6.63
CA TRP A 44 16.43 -17.72 -6.82
C TRP A 44 17.22 -16.44 -7.06
N SER A 45 18.31 -16.23 -6.33
CA SER A 45 19.20 -15.10 -6.48
C SER A 45 20.49 -15.52 -7.18
N GLY A 46 20.66 -15.11 -8.44
CA GLY A 46 21.89 -15.38 -9.19
C GLY A 46 23.15 -14.79 -8.53
N ARG A 47 23.02 -13.63 -7.86
CA ARG A 47 24.14 -12.98 -7.15
C ARG A 47 24.56 -13.75 -5.90
N GLN A 48 23.61 -14.28 -5.15
CA GLN A 48 23.89 -15.01 -3.90
C GLN A 48 24.01 -16.52 -4.13
N LYS A 49 23.64 -17.01 -5.32
CA LYS A 49 23.51 -18.42 -5.67
C LYS A 49 22.65 -19.19 -4.66
N ASP A 50 21.58 -18.56 -4.18
CA ASP A 50 20.71 -19.12 -3.14
C ASP A 50 19.25 -18.70 -3.32
N ARG A 51 18.34 -19.40 -2.64
CA ARG A 51 16.90 -19.12 -2.55
C ARG A 51 16.66 -18.05 -1.48
N ILE A 52 16.12 -16.91 -1.90
CA ILE A 52 15.72 -15.83 -1.01
C ILE A 52 14.22 -15.94 -0.75
N GLU A 53 13.86 -16.02 0.52
CA GLU A 53 12.47 -15.91 0.96
C GLU A 53 11.99 -14.46 0.91
N MET A 54 10.83 -14.26 0.30
CA MET A 54 10.11 -12.99 0.22
C MET A 54 8.79 -13.17 0.95
N ARG A 55 8.77 -12.74 2.21
CA ARG A 55 7.64 -12.89 3.11
C ARG A 55 6.72 -11.67 3.01
N GLY A 56 5.41 -11.90 2.94
CA GLY A 56 4.44 -10.83 2.78
C GLY A 56 3.00 -11.25 3.13
N VAL A 57 2.07 -10.39 2.77
CA VAL A 57 0.63 -10.61 2.92
C VAL A 57 -0.09 -10.16 1.66
N THR A 58 -1.23 -10.77 1.38
CA THR A 58 -2.15 -10.35 0.33
C THR A 58 -3.57 -10.34 0.87
N GLY A 59 -4.41 -9.42 0.39
CA GLY A 59 -5.77 -9.29 0.87
C GLY A 59 -6.39 -7.95 0.55
N TRP A 60 -7.51 -7.70 1.20
CA TRP A 60 -8.38 -6.56 1.00
C TRP A 60 -8.77 -5.93 2.33
N LEU A 61 -8.99 -4.63 2.29
CA LEU A 61 -9.49 -3.85 3.42
C LEU A 61 -10.57 -2.92 2.90
N ASP A 62 -11.80 -3.10 3.34
CA ASP A 62 -12.87 -2.17 2.95
C ASP A 62 -12.85 -0.96 3.86
N LEU A 63 -12.95 0.21 3.24
CA LEU A 63 -13.08 1.50 3.89
C LEU A 63 -14.51 2.00 3.67
N PRO A 64 -15.48 1.65 4.54
CA PRO A 64 -16.90 1.99 4.33
C PRO A 64 -17.15 3.50 4.25
N GLY A 65 -16.38 4.32 4.98
CA GLY A 65 -16.41 5.78 4.85
C GLY A 65 -15.58 6.34 3.70
N GLY A 66 -14.98 5.48 2.87
CA GLY A 66 -14.00 5.83 1.85
C GLY A 66 -12.62 6.17 2.41
N ALA A 67 -11.67 6.41 1.51
CA ALA A 67 -10.29 6.74 1.86
C ALA A 67 -10.08 8.22 2.26
N GLY A 68 -11.11 9.07 2.14
CA GLY A 68 -11.05 10.49 2.50
C GLY A 68 -9.81 11.21 1.96
N LEU A 69 -9.14 11.94 2.84
CA LEU A 69 -7.89 12.68 2.55
C LEU A 69 -6.72 11.79 2.10
N PHE A 70 -6.77 10.48 2.35
CA PHE A 70 -5.74 9.54 1.93
C PHE A 70 -5.92 9.06 0.49
N ARG A 71 -7.06 9.34 -0.15
CA ARG A 71 -7.35 8.86 -1.51
C ARG A 71 -6.26 9.24 -2.53
N PRO A 72 -5.75 10.49 -2.59
CA PRO A 72 -4.66 10.83 -3.52
C PRO A 72 -3.37 10.05 -3.22
N LEU A 73 -3.04 9.89 -1.94
CA LEU A 73 -1.86 9.13 -1.54
C LEU A 73 -1.99 7.66 -1.94
N LEU A 74 -3.13 7.03 -1.66
CA LEU A 74 -3.38 5.63 -2.03
C LEU A 74 -3.37 5.43 -3.55
N ALA A 75 -3.93 6.38 -4.32
CA ALA A 75 -3.90 6.33 -5.78
C ALA A 75 -2.47 6.35 -6.33
N VAL A 76 -1.57 7.17 -5.77
CA VAL A 76 -0.16 7.18 -6.15
C VAL A 76 0.52 5.84 -5.81
N LEU A 77 0.16 5.21 -4.69
CA LEU A 77 0.73 3.91 -4.30
C LEU A 77 0.41 2.79 -5.29
N GLU A 78 -0.61 2.92 -6.14
CA GLU A 78 -0.85 1.97 -7.23
C GLU A 78 0.32 1.95 -8.23
N TRP A 79 0.97 3.09 -8.43
CA TRP A 79 2.07 3.26 -9.39
C TRP A 79 3.42 2.89 -8.79
N ILE A 80 3.68 3.34 -7.55
CA ILE A 80 5.01 3.24 -6.93
C ILE A 80 5.18 2.05 -5.99
N HIS A 81 4.09 1.34 -5.71
CA HIS A 81 3.99 0.22 -4.77
C HIS A 81 4.37 0.57 -3.31
N LEU A 82 3.81 -0.19 -2.37
CA LEU A 82 4.07 -0.08 -0.94
C LEU A 82 5.17 -1.06 -0.48
N GLY A 83 5.88 -0.71 0.59
CA GLY A 83 6.70 -1.69 1.32
C GLY A 83 8.07 -1.96 0.71
N LYS A 84 8.64 -3.11 1.08
CA LYS A 84 9.93 -3.62 0.59
C LYS A 84 9.70 -4.55 -0.62
N GLY A 85 10.71 -4.70 -1.47
CA GLY A 85 10.60 -5.61 -2.63
C GLY A 85 9.78 -5.06 -3.80
N THR A 86 9.50 -3.75 -3.84
CA THR A 86 8.77 -3.10 -4.93
C THR A 86 9.44 -3.29 -6.29
N VAL A 87 10.78 -3.33 -6.31
CA VAL A 87 11.59 -3.65 -7.51
C VAL A 87 11.36 -5.05 -8.06
N PHE A 88 10.82 -5.97 -7.24
CA PHE A 88 10.43 -7.31 -7.65
C PHE A 88 8.92 -7.42 -7.94
N GLY A 89 8.22 -6.29 -8.08
CA GLY A 89 6.79 -6.24 -8.34
C GLY A 89 5.90 -6.52 -7.11
N LEU A 90 6.47 -6.56 -5.90
CA LEU A 90 5.70 -6.74 -4.67
C LEU A 90 5.09 -5.43 -4.16
N GLY A 91 4.10 -5.55 -3.27
CA GLY A 91 3.48 -4.41 -2.61
C GLY A 91 2.52 -3.62 -3.49
N LYS A 92 1.96 -4.25 -4.53
CA LYS A 92 0.92 -3.67 -5.37
C LYS A 92 -0.31 -3.35 -4.52
N LEU A 93 -0.89 -2.19 -4.80
CA LEU A 93 -2.15 -1.75 -4.22
C LEU A 93 -3.08 -1.38 -5.38
N LYS A 94 -4.36 -1.62 -5.22
CA LYS A 94 -5.38 -1.19 -6.17
C LYS A 94 -6.59 -0.69 -5.39
N LEU A 95 -7.00 0.55 -5.63
CA LEU A 95 -8.25 1.07 -5.14
C LEU A 95 -9.37 0.56 -6.03
N GLN A 96 -10.40 0.01 -5.40
CA GLN A 96 -11.63 -0.38 -6.06
C GLN A 96 -12.75 0.43 -5.45
N THR A 97 -13.50 1.14 -6.30
CA THR A 97 -14.81 1.65 -5.91
C THR A 97 -15.78 0.47 -5.99
N PRO A 98 -16.67 0.26 -5.00
CA PRO A 98 -17.76 -0.69 -5.17
C PRO A 98 -18.50 -0.35 -6.46
N GLN A 99 -18.62 -1.31 -7.37
CA GLN A 99 -19.35 -1.10 -8.61
C GLN A 99 -20.83 -1.02 -8.25
N THR A 100 -21.40 0.18 -8.25
CA THR A 100 -22.85 0.35 -8.28
C THR A 100 -23.33 -0.15 -9.65
N GLY A 101 -23.75 -1.40 -9.72
CA GLY A 101 -24.45 -1.91 -10.90
C GLY A 101 -25.73 -1.09 -11.15
N PRO A 102 -26.19 -0.95 -12.40
CA PRO A 102 -27.39 -0.20 -12.68
C PRO A 102 -28.58 -0.81 -11.94
N CYS A 103 -29.31 -0.01 -11.17
CA CYS A 103 -30.66 -0.38 -10.71
C CYS A 103 -31.49 -0.70 -11.96
N ARG A 104 -31.91 -1.97 -12.07
CA ARG A 104 -32.96 -2.38 -13.02
C ARG A 104 -34.32 -2.12 -12.41
#